data_AF-A0A4U5PG75-F1
#
_entry.id   AF-A0A4U5PG75-F1
#
_cell.length_a   1.000
_cell.length_b   1.000
_cell.length_c   1.000
_cell.angle_alpha   90.00
_cell.angle_beta   90.00
_cell.angle_gamma   90.00
#
_symmetry.space_group_name_H-M   'P 1'
#
loop_
_entity.id
_entity.type
_entity.pdbx_description
1 polymer ?
#
loop_
_entity_poly.entity_id
_entity_poly.type
_entity_poly.pdbx_seq_one_letter_code
_entity_poly.pdbx_strand_id
1 'polypeptide(L)'
;MDQLPFDYIDSVAHLLSKNCAREFSDLHSDLWSHVRKTYKDKRVAYDIVADLHETAFSQRIFKRGTYTNLSTEHIYEGDFRYVRIQEFTVRCSDSYQITVEQLEPLLALISSVPVRKLRLYNVEPEFSKELWK
;
A
#
# COMPACT_ATOMS: atom_id res chain seq x y z
N MET A 1 4.50 12.63 20.67
CA MET A 1 3.04 12.90 20.57
C MET A 1 2.40 11.83 19.71
N ASP A 2 1.30 11.30 20.21
CA ASP A 2 0.65 10.02 19.85
C ASP A 2 0.04 9.96 18.44
N GLN A 3 0.84 9.63 17.43
CA GLN A 3 0.37 9.40 16.04
C GLN A 3 -0.42 8.10 15.83
N LEU A 4 -0.99 7.53 16.89
CA LEU A 4 -1.43 6.14 16.93
C LEU A 4 -2.93 5.85 16.96
N PRO A 5 -3.82 6.85 16.78
CA PRO A 5 -5.12 6.60 16.16
C PRO A 5 -5.02 6.55 14.63
N PHE A 6 -4.19 7.38 14.01
CA PHE A 6 -4.22 7.59 12.56
C PHE A 6 -3.82 6.35 11.78
N ASP A 7 -2.67 5.72 12.05
CA ASP A 7 -2.21 4.57 11.25
C ASP A 7 -3.10 3.32 11.36
N TYR A 8 -3.98 3.23 12.38
CA TYR A 8 -5.00 2.18 12.50
C TYR A 8 -6.31 2.65 11.89
N ILE A 9 -6.79 3.85 12.25
CA ILE A 9 -8.01 4.46 11.69
C ILE A 9 -7.86 4.57 10.18
N ASP A 10 -6.80 5.13 9.63
CA ASP A 10 -6.50 5.19 8.18
C ASP A 10 -6.55 3.82 7.51
N SER A 11 -6.28 2.77 8.29
CA SER A 11 -6.18 1.37 7.89
C SER A 11 -7.50 0.60 7.97
N VAL A 12 -8.49 1.15 8.67
CA VAL A 12 -9.87 0.63 8.75
C VAL A 12 -10.90 1.66 8.31
N ALA A 13 -10.53 2.90 8.04
CA ALA A 13 -11.41 4.03 7.75
C ALA A 13 -12.06 3.88 6.38
N HIS A 14 -11.36 3.22 5.45
CA HIS A 14 -11.94 2.79 4.18
C HIS A 14 -13.00 1.68 4.35
N LEU A 15 -13.05 1.01 5.51
CA LEU A 15 -14.03 -0.02 5.85
C LEU A 15 -15.15 0.48 6.79
N LEU A 16 -15.02 1.69 7.35
CA LEU A 16 -15.94 2.21 8.35
C LEU A 16 -16.85 3.29 7.75
N SER A 17 -18.11 3.30 8.20
CA SER A 17 -19.07 4.35 7.85
C SER A 17 -18.61 5.71 8.42
N LYS A 18 -18.85 6.79 7.65
CA LYS A 18 -18.54 8.18 8.07
C LYS A 18 -19.17 8.58 9.41
N ASN A 19 -20.21 7.86 9.85
CA ASN A 19 -20.89 8.12 11.12
C ASN A 19 -20.15 7.53 12.34
N CYS A 20 -19.23 6.58 12.15
CA CYS A 20 -18.51 5.91 13.23
C CYS A 20 -17.46 6.82 13.89
N ALA A 21 -17.04 7.91 13.25
CA ALA A 21 -16.03 8.83 13.78
C ALA A 21 -16.39 9.42 15.16
N ARG A 22 -17.69 9.57 15.47
CA ARG A 22 -18.18 10.05 16.77
C ARG A 22 -18.05 9.02 17.90
N GLU A 23 -17.93 7.74 17.57
CA GLU A 23 -17.82 6.63 18.55
C GLU A 23 -16.38 6.42 19.04
N PHE A 24 -15.39 7.09 18.43
CA PHE A 24 -13.98 7.01 18.80
C PHE A 24 -13.56 8.00 19.90
N SER A 25 -14.50 8.61 20.64
CA SER A 25 -14.18 9.57 21.70
C SER A 25 -13.33 9.01 22.84
N ASP A 26 -13.28 7.68 22.99
CA ASP A 26 -12.51 6.98 24.04
C ASP A 26 -11.22 6.31 23.54
N LEU A 27 -10.51 6.92 22.58
CA LEU A 27 -9.22 6.44 22.05
C LEU A 27 -8.12 6.20 23.09
N HIS A 28 -8.29 6.69 24.32
CA HIS A 28 -7.38 6.46 25.45
C HIS A 28 -7.71 5.20 26.28
N SER A 29 -8.72 4.41 25.90
CA SER A 29 -9.06 3.18 26.63
C SER A 29 -7.96 2.11 26.50
N ASP A 30 -7.85 1.25 27.52
CA ASP A 30 -6.92 0.11 27.51
C ASP A 30 -7.13 -0.80 26.30
N LEU A 31 -8.39 -0.93 25.84
CA LEU A 31 -8.74 -1.68 24.65
C LEU A 31 -7.99 -1.15 23.41
N TRP A 32 -8.05 0.16 23.15
CA TRP A 32 -7.40 0.78 21.99
C TRP A 32 -5.87 0.69 22.08
N SER A 33 -5.31 0.74 23.29
CA SER A 33 -3.88 0.50 23.51
C SER A 33 -3.46 -0.92 23.14
N HIS A 34 -4.27 -1.93 23.47
CA HIS A 34 -4.04 -3.33 23.07
C HIS A 34 -4.21 -3.55 21.56
N VAL A 35 -5.23 -2.94 20.95
CA VAL A 35 -5.45 -2.97 19.50
C VAL A 35 -4.26 -2.35 18.76
N ARG A 36 -3.80 -1.18 19.21
CA ARG A 36 -2.58 -0.51 18.72
C ARG A 36 -1.36 -1.39 18.80
N LYS A 37 -1.12 -2.02 19.95
CA LYS A 37 0.04 -2.90 20.15
C LYS A 37 -0.02 -4.09 19.21
N THR A 38 -1.16 -4.78 19.17
CA THR A 38 -1.40 -5.92 18.28
C THR A 38 -1.19 -5.54 16.81
N TYR A 39 -1.73 -4.40 16.39
CA TYR A 39 -1.59 -3.91 15.02
C TYR A 39 -0.13 -3.58 14.70
N LYS A 40 0.60 -2.91 15.61
CA LYS A 40 2.03 -2.63 15.43
C LYS A 40 2.87 -3.91 15.35
N ASP A 41 2.59 -4.88 16.20
CA ASP A 41 3.35 -6.14 16.29
C ASP A 41 3.08 -7.05 15.08
N LYS A 42 1.86 -7.02 14.53
CA LYS A 42 1.46 -7.81 13.36
C LYS A 42 1.67 -7.11 12.03
N ARG A 43 1.93 -5.79 12.03
CA ARG A 43 2.08 -5.00 10.80
C ARG A 43 3.25 -5.51 9.98
N VAL A 44 2.99 -5.78 8.71
CA VAL A 44 4.03 -6.11 7.72
C VAL A 44 4.03 -5.01 6.66
N ALA A 45 5.18 -4.36 6.50
CA ALA A 45 5.36 -3.28 5.57
C ALA A 45 6.23 -3.73 4.39
N TYR A 46 5.81 -3.36 3.18
CA TYR A 46 6.54 -3.63 1.94
C TYR A 46 6.86 -2.33 1.21
N ASP A 47 7.97 -2.33 0.48
CA ASP A 47 8.31 -1.31 -0.51
C ASP A 47 8.30 -1.98 -1.88
N ILE A 48 7.58 -1.40 -2.84
CA ILE A 48 7.41 -1.98 -4.18
C ILE A 48 8.04 -1.05 -5.22
N VAL A 49 8.79 -1.62 -6.15
CA VAL A 49 9.35 -0.93 -7.30
C VAL A 49 8.86 -1.62 -8.56
N ALA A 50 8.08 -0.92 -9.37
CA ALA A 50 7.68 -1.33 -10.71
C ALA A 50 8.51 -0.55 -11.73
N ASP A 51 9.27 -1.27 -12.54
CA ASP A 51 10.05 -0.74 -13.65
C ASP A 51 9.35 -1.15 -14.96
N LEU A 52 8.94 -0.15 -15.71
CA LEU A 52 8.09 -0.24 -16.87
C LEU A 52 8.92 0.15 -18.11
N HIS A 53 9.20 -0.83 -18.96
CA HIS A 53 10.02 -0.69 -20.17
C HIS A 53 9.18 -0.92 -21.43
N GLU A 54 9.69 -0.47 -22.60
CA GLU A 54 9.06 -0.63 -23.92
C GLU A 54 8.32 -1.95 -24.14
N THR A 55 8.93 -3.06 -23.74
CA THR A 55 8.41 -4.42 -24.00
C THR A 55 8.33 -5.29 -22.75
N ALA A 56 8.73 -4.75 -21.59
CA ALA A 56 8.90 -5.54 -20.39
C ALA A 56 8.38 -4.83 -19.15
N PHE A 57 7.63 -5.58 -18.36
CA PHE A 57 7.25 -5.22 -17.00
C PHE A 57 8.16 -5.99 -16.04
N SER A 58 8.77 -5.28 -15.09
CA SER A 58 9.43 -5.93 -13.97
C SER A 58 9.03 -5.27 -12.66
N GLN A 59 8.92 -6.10 -11.62
CA GLN A 59 8.57 -5.65 -10.29
C GLN A 59 9.51 -6.26 -9.26
N ARG A 60 9.78 -5.51 -8.21
CA ARG A 60 10.56 -5.94 -7.05
C ARG A 60 9.83 -5.53 -5.79
N ILE A 61 9.66 -6.47 -4.88
CA ILE A 61 8.92 -6.28 -3.63
C ILE A 61 9.89 -6.54 -2.50
N PHE A 62 10.09 -5.54 -1.67
CA PHE A 62 11.01 -5.62 -0.54
C PHE A 62 10.22 -5.60 0.75
N LYS A 63 10.44 -6.60 1.62
CA LYS A 63 9.95 -6.50 3.00
C LYS A 63 10.77 -5.43 3.73
N ARG A 64 10.09 -4.42 4.23
CA ARG A 64 10.73 -3.27 4.86
C ARG A 64 11.39 -3.67 6.17
N GLY A 65 12.62 -3.19 6.38
CA GLY A 65 13.44 -3.54 7.55
C GLY A 65 14.33 -4.77 7.34
N THR A 66 13.98 -5.68 6.42
CA THR A 66 14.87 -6.79 6.01
C THR A 66 15.47 -6.61 4.62
N TYR A 67 14.83 -5.81 3.76
CA TYR A 67 15.20 -5.58 2.36
C TYR A 67 15.36 -6.87 1.53
N THR A 68 14.66 -7.92 1.97
CA THR A 68 14.58 -9.19 1.24
C THR A 68 13.63 -9.00 0.06
N ASN A 69 14.08 -9.35 -1.16
CA ASN A 69 13.21 -9.38 -2.32
C ASN A 69 12.27 -10.59 -2.22
N LEU A 70 10.98 -10.36 -2.43
CA LEU A 70 9.91 -11.34 -2.29
C LEU A 70 9.03 -11.31 -3.53
N SER A 71 8.28 -12.37 -3.75
CA SER A 71 7.28 -12.43 -4.81
C SER A 71 5.97 -11.78 -4.37
N THR A 72 5.08 -11.47 -5.31
CA THR A 72 3.78 -10.85 -5.00
C THR A 72 2.87 -11.80 -4.23
N GLU A 73 2.96 -13.10 -4.51
CA GLU A 73 2.23 -14.16 -3.79
C GLU A 73 2.46 -14.07 -2.29
N HIS A 74 3.68 -13.69 -1.87
CA HIS A 74 4.02 -13.54 -0.46
C HIS A 74 3.30 -12.36 0.23
N ILE A 75 2.88 -11.35 -0.53
CA ILE A 75 1.99 -10.31 0.00
C ILE A 75 0.60 -10.91 0.26
N TYR A 76 0.14 -11.78 -0.65
CA TYR A 76 -1.19 -12.38 -0.57
C TYR A 76 -1.31 -13.54 0.44
N GLU A 77 -0.20 -14.19 0.79
CA GLU A 77 -0.14 -15.24 1.83
C GLU A 77 -0.36 -14.69 3.25
N GLY A 78 -0.16 -13.38 3.45
CA GLY A 78 -0.27 -12.72 4.75
C GLY A 78 -1.71 -12.37 5.15
N ASP A 79 -1.87 -12.00 6.42
CA ASP A 79 -3.12 -11.39 6.88
C ASP A 79 -3.21 -9.93 6.39
N PHE A 80 -3.92 -9.72 5.26
CA PHE A 80 -4.07 -8.42 4.57
C PHE A 80 -4.46 -7.26 5.49
N ARG A 81 -5.16 -7.55 6.59
CA ARG A 81 -5.57 -6.53 7.56
C ARG A 81 -4.37 -5.77 8.14
N TYR A 82 -3.19 -6.39 8.17
CA TYR A 82 -1.96 -5.83 8.71
C TYR A 82 -0.89 -5.54 7.64
N VAL A 83 -1.15 -5.87 6.37
CA VAL A 83 -0.23 -5.68 5.25
C VAL A 83 -0.33 -4.25 4.73
N ARG A 84 0.80 -3.54 4.59
CA ARG A 84 0.82 -2.18 4.05
C ARG A 84 1.95 -2.01 3.04
N ILE A 85 1.69 -1.27 1.97
CA ILE A 85 2.73 -0.81 1.05
C ILE A 85 3.17 0.58 1.52
N GLN A 86 4.37 0.65 2.08
CA GLN A 86 4.87 1.89 2.67
C GLN A 86 5.35 2.86 1.59
N GLU A 87 5.98 2.35 0.55
CA GLU A 87 6.34 3.10 -0.64
C GLU A 87 6.12 2.25 -1.88
N PHE A 88 5.39 2.80 -2.85
CA PHE A 88 5.22 2.24 -4.16
C PHE A 88 5.84 3.17 -5.20
N THR A 89 6.87 2.69 -5.90
CA THR A 89 7.60 3.45 -6.91
C THR A 89 7.33 2.88 -8.27
N VAL A 90 6.88 3.72 -9.20
CA VAL A 90 6.71 3.39 -10.60
C VAL A 90 7.71 4.20 -11.41
N ARG A 91 8.47 3.52 -12.27
CA ARG A 91 9.47 4.12 -13.17
C ARG A 91 9.16 3.70 -14.59
N CYS A 92 8.96 4.67 -15.47
CA CYS A 92 8.82 4.40 -16.90
C CYS A 92 10.10 4.78 -17.64
N SER A 93 10.47 4.02 -18.66
CA SER A 93 11.45 4.46 -19.65
C SER A 93 10.83 5.48 -20.62
N ASP A 94 11.65 6.32 -21.24
CA ASP A 94 11.21 7.45 -22.08
C ASP A 94 10.45 7.03 -23.36
N SER A 95 10.47 5.75 -23.73
CA SER A 95 9.88 5.20 -24.96
C SER A 95 8.75 4.21 -24.70
N TYR A 96 8.03 4.38 -23.60
CA TYR A 96 7.04 3.43 -23.11
C TYR A 96 5.75 3.33 -23.94
N GLN A 97 5.35 2.12 -24.33
CA GLN A 97 4.04 1.80 -24.95
C GLN A 97 3.39 0.58 -24.28
N ILE A 98 3.09 0.66 -22.98
CA ILE A 98 2.35 -0.43 -22.32
C ILE A 98 0.86 -0.21 -22.38
N THR A 99 0.16 -1.32 -22.56
CA THR A 99 -1.29 -1.38 -22.46
C THR A 99 -1.73 -1.48 -21.01
N VAL A 100 -2.93 -0.97 -20.70
CA VAL A 100 -3.53 -1.06 -19.35
C VAL A 100 -3.55 -2.50 -18.83
N GLU A 101 -3.68 -3.49 -19.71
CA GLU A 101 -3.69 -4.92 -19.39
C GLU A 101 -2.40 -5.39 -18.69
N GLN A 102 -1.23 -4.90 -19.11
CA GLN A 102 0.04 -5.31 -18.48
C GLN A 102 0.21 -4.71 -17.07
N LEU A 103 -0.63 -3.73 -16.72
CA LEU A 103 -0.65 -3.09 -15.41
C LEU A 103 -1.70 -3.68 -14.49
N GLU A 104 -2.61 -4.52 -14.98
CA GLU A 104 -3.68 -5.10 -14.15
C GLU A 104 -3.17 -5.75 -12.85
N PRO A 105 -2.08 -6.54 -12.84
CA PRO A 105 -1.59 -7.14 -11.60
C PRO A 105 -1.16 -6.08 -10.57
N LEU A 106 -0.62 -4.98 -11.06
CA LEU A 106 -0.15 -3.85 -10.27
C LEU A 106 -1.32 -3.05 -9.70
N LEU A 107 -2.32 -2.77 -10.55
CA LEU A 107 -3.57 -2.10 -10.18
C LEU A 107 -4.34 -2.95 -9.16
N ALA A 108 -4.48 -4.25 -9.38
CA ALA A 108 -5.13 -5.16 -8.45
C ALA A 108 -4.44 -5.17 -7.08
N LEU A 109 -3.10 -5.12 -7.05
CA LEU A 109 -2.32 -5.09 -5.81
C LEU A 109 -2.57 -3.80 -5.02
N ILE A 110 -2.47 -2.63 -5.66
CA ILE A 110 -2.66 -1.34 -4.99
C ILE A 110 -4.11 -1.08 -4.58
N SER A 111 -5.07 -1.64 -5.30
CA SER A 111 -6.49 -1.59 -4.91
C SER A 111 -6.80 -2.49 -3.72
N SER A 112 -6.01 -3.55 -3.51
CA SER A 112 -6.22 -4.52 -2.43
C SER A 112 -5.42 -4.21 -1.15
N VAL A 113 -4.33 -3.46 -1.28
CA VAL A 113 -3.40 -3.20 -0.17
C VAL A 113 -3.20 -1.69 0.00
N PRO A 114 -3.40 -1.14 1.22
CA PRO A 114 -3.21 0.29 1.44
C PRO A 114 -1.78 0.74 1.11
N VAL A 115 -1.67 1.73 0.23
CA VAL A 115 -0.42 2.38 -0.20
C VAL A 115 -0.27 3.73 0.52
N ARG A 116 0.79 3.89 1.31
CA ARG A 116 1.04 5.15 2.03
C ARG A 116 1.66 6.23 1.14
N LYS A 117 2.55 5.83 0.23
CA LYS A 117 3.29 6.77 -0.61
C LYS A 117 3.44 6.20 -2.01
N LEU A 118 2.96 6.94 -3.00
CA LEU A 118 3.20 6.67 -4.42
C LEU A 118 4.28 7.62 -4.95
N ARG A 119 5.25 7.08 -5.69
CA ARG A 119 6.25 7.86 -6.43
C ARG A 119 6.22 7.48 -7.90
N LEU A 120 6.09 8.48 -8.75
CA LEU A 120 6.03 8.32 -10.20
C LEU A 120 7.25 9.00 -10.81
N TYR A 121 7.96 8.28 -11.67
CA TYR A 121 9.13 8.78 -12.39
C TYR A 121 8.94 8.55 -13.88
N ASN A 122 9.02 9.64 -14.65
CA ASN A 122 8.83 9.65 -16.11
C ASN A 122 7.51 9.02 -16.57
N VAL A 123 6.48 9.09 -15.71
CA VAL A 123 5.15 8.56 -15.98
C VAL A 123 4.30 9.62 -16.65
N GLU A 124 3.63 9.28 -17.76
CA GLU A 124 2.72 10.22 -18.41
C GLU A 124 1.54 10.61 -17.49
N PRO A 125 1.05 11.87 -17.58
CA PRO A 125 -0.02 12.34 -16.71
C PRO A 125 -1.31 11.51 -16.80
N GLU A 126 -1.61 10.92 -17.95
CA GLU A 126 -2.79 10.09 -18.16
C GLU A 126 -2.70 8.77 -17.38
N PHE A 127 -1.53 8.13 -17.44
CA PHE A 127 -1.22 6.94 -16.64
C PHE A 127 -1.35 7.20 -15.14
N SER A 128 -0.92 8.37 -14.68
CA SER A 128 -1.03 8.72 -13.26
C SER A 128 -2.47 8.72 -12.76
N LYS A 129 -3.46 9.04 -13.62
CA LYS A 129 -4.88 9.04 -13.25
C LYS A 129 -5.44 7.64 -13.03
N GLU A 130 -4.98 6.66 -13.78
CA GLU A 130 -5.43 5.26 -13.65
C GLU A 130 -4.96 4.63 -12.32
N LEU A 131 -3.80 5.03 -11.80
CA LEU A 131 -3.30 4.56 -10.51
C LEU A 131 -4.10 5.07 -9.29
N TRP A 132 -4.99 6.06 -9.48
CA TRP A 132 -5.78 6.68 -8.41
C TRP A 132 -7.29 6.41 -8.53
N LYS A 133 -7.72 5.58 -9.48
CA LYS A 133 -9.13 5.15 -9.57
C LYS A 133 -9.41 4.04 -8.55
#